data_AF-A0A959XLQ5-F1
#
_entry.id   AF-A0A959XLQ5-F1
#
_cell.length_a   1.000
_cell.length_b   1.000
_cell.length_c   1.000
_cell.angle_alpha   90.00
_cell.angle_beta   90.00
_cell.angle_gamma   90.00
#
_symmetry.space_group_name_H-M   'P 1'
#
loop_
_entity.id
_entity.type
_entity.pdbx_description
1 polymer ?
#
loop_
_entity_poly.entity_id
_entity_poly.type
_entity_poly.pdbx_seq_one_letter_code
_entity_poly.pdbx_strand_id
1 'polypeptide(L)'
;MLFAFLLSVAVRAPQLGRPLSAHHEYCTAVALIILHNWYADGFLAHQGNPVISFTDPADRIPEGYTTNPAVHDGVMYYFSHPPLAYDLPYAMFKAVGRPPDALGLQVFNLFFHFIAALCLLLALQEAVPG
;
A
#
# COMPACT_ATOMS: atom_id res chain seq x y z
N MET A 1 15.54 -15.54 16.14
CA MET A 1 14.63 -14.81 15.23
C MET A 1 14.80 -13.30 15.27
N LEU A 2 14.90 -12.66 16.44
CA LEU A 2 15.16 -11.20 16.51
C LEU A 2 16.43 -10.79 15.75
N PHE A 3 17.55 -11.51 15.92
CA PHE A 3 18.77 -11.26 15.16
C PHE A 3 18.56 -11.35 13.64
N ALA A 4 17.86 -12.38 13.16
CA ALA A 4 17.55 -12.55 11.74
C ALA A 4 16.67 -11.42 11.20
N PHE A 5 15.69 -10.97 11.99
CA PHE A 5 14.87 -9.80 11.64
C PHE A 5 15.72 -8.53 11.55
N LEU A 6 16.54 -8.23 12.57
CA LEU A 6 17.43 -7.05 12.59
C LEU A 6 18.43 -7.07 11.43
N LEU A 7 19.00 -8.24 11.11
CA LEU A 7 19.85 -8.41 9.94
C LEU A 7 19.08 -8.10 8.64
N SER A 8 17.83 -8.56 8.51
CA SER A 8 17.00 -8.25 7.34
C SER A 8 16.72 -6.74 7.22
N VAL A 9 16.50 -6.05 8.34
CA VAL A 9 16.31 -4.59 8.36
C VAL A 9 17.61 -3.90 7.93
N ALA A 10 18.76 -4.31 8.46
CA ALA A 10 20.06 -3.73 8.10
C ALA A 10 20.36 -3.86 6.59
N VAL A 11 20.03 -5.00 5.99
CA VAL A 11 20.19 -5.23 4.54
C VAL A 11 19.26 -4.33 3.71
N ARG A 12 18.05 -4.06 4.20
CA ARG A 12 17.04 -3.23 3.51
C ARG A 12 17.20 -1.73 3.77
N ALA A 13 17.87 -1.32 4.83
CA ALA A 13 18.00 0.07 5.24
C ALA A 13 18.54 1.01 4.12
N PRO A 14 19.56 0.64 3.31
CA PRO A 14 20.04 1.49 2.23
C PRO A 14 19.01 1.72 1.11
N GLN A 15 17.97 0.89 1.07
CA GLN A 15 16.93 0.90 0.05
C GLN A 15 15.66 1.63 0.50
N LEU A 16 15.64 2.16 1.72
CA LEU A 16 14.49 2.89 2.26
C LEU A 16 14.45 4.32 1.72
N GLY A 17 13.25 4.80 1.39
CA GLY A 17 13.02 6.18 0.96
C GLY A 17 13.60 6.55 -0.41
N ARG A 18 14.17 5.59 -1.15
CA ARG A 18 14.59 5.82 -2.54
C ARG A 18 13.39 6.19 -3.42
N PRO A 19 13.55 7.09 -4.41
CA PRO A 19 12.49 7.41 -5.35
C PRO A 19 11.99 6.17 -6.07
N LEU A 20 10.68 6.13 -6.36
CA LEU A 20 10.11 5.13 -7.25
C LEU A 20 10.62 5.40 -8.66
N SER A 21 11.31 4.43 -9.26
CA SER A 21 12.00 4.63 -10.54
C SER A 21 12.01 3.41 -11.46
N ALA A 22 11.47 2.26 -11.04
CA ALA A 22 11.57 1.01 -11.80
C ALA A 22 10.22 0.32 -12.07
N HIS A 23 10.12 -0.45 -13.16
CA HIS A 23 8.91 -1.19 -13.54
C HIS A 23 8.43 -2.21 -12.49
N HIS A 24 9.31 -2.65 -11.58
CA HIS A 24 8.97 -3.57 -10.50
C HIS A 24 8.26 -2.90 -9.31
N GLU A 25 8.07 -1.58 -9.36
CA GLU A 25 7.45 -0.81 -8.29
C GLU A 25 5.99 -0.46 -8.61
N TYR A 26 5.41 -1.07 -9.64
CA TYR A 26 4.02 -0.87 -10.05
C TYR A 26 3.04 -1.05 -8.88
N CYS A 27 3.15 -2.14 -8.12
CA CYS A 27 2.26 -2.39 -6.98
C CYS A 27 2.37 -1.30 -5.90
N THR A 28 3.59 -0.81 -5.65
CA THR A 28 3.82 0.29 -4.70
C THR A 28 3.25 1.59 -5.22
N ALA A 29 3.43 1.91 -6.50
CA ALA A 29 2.87 3.10 -7.12
C ALA A 29 1.34 3.09 -7.08
N VAL A 30 0.71 1.97 -7.46
CA VAL A 30 -0.75 1.79 -7.41
C VAL A 30 -1.27 1.96 -5.97
N ALA A 31 -0.63 1.32 -5.00
CA ALA A 31 -1.00 1.49 -3.59
C ALA A 31 -0.89 2.96 -3.15
N LEU A 32 0.16 3.68 -3.55
CA LEU A 32 0.32 5.09 -3.21
C LEU A 32 -0.72 5.98 -3.88
N ILE A 33 -1.12 5.71 -5.14
CA ILE A 33 -2.19 6.45 -5.81
C ILE A 33 -3.51 6.30 -5.04
N ILE A 34 -3.87 5.06 -4.70
CA ILE A 34 -5.08 4.77 -3.92
C ILE A 34 -5.05 5.52 -2.58
N LEU A 35 -3.95 5.37 -1.84
CA LEU A 35 -3.78 6.00 -0.54
C LEU A 35 -3.81 7.53 -0.65
N HIS A 36 -3.19 8.10 -1.68
CA HIS A 36 -3.19 9.52 -1.96
C HIS A 36 -4.62 10.04 -2.16
N ASN A 37 -5.37 9.42 -3.07
CA ASN A 37 -6.76 9.80 -3.36
C ASN A 37 -7.64 9.69 -2.10
N TRP A 38 -7.51 8.61 -1.33
CA TRP A 38 -8.25 8.47 -0.07
C TRP A 38 -7.84 9.48 0.99
N TYR A 39 -6.58 9.90 1.03
CA TYR A 39 -6.10 10.92 1.95
C TYR A 39 -6.60 12.32 1.55
N ALA A 40 -6.56 12.64 0.26
CA ALA A 40 -6.94 13.94 -0.30
C ALA A 40 -8.46 14.14 -0.35
N ASP A 41 -9.18 13.18 -0.92
CA ASP A 41 -10.63 13.28 -1.15
C ASP A 41 -11.45 12.71 0.01
N GLY A 42 -10.85 11.78 0.76
CA GLY A 42 -11.48 11.04 1.83
C GLY A 42 -11.93 9.63 1.42
N PHE A 43 -11.65 8.64 2.27
CA PHE A 43 -12.05 7.25 2.07
C PHE A 43 -13.55 7.06 1.74
N LEU A 44 -14.43 7.80 2.42
CA LEU A 44 -15.88 7.71 2.21
C LEU A 44 -16.34 8.35 0.90
N ALA A 45 -15.62 9.34 0.35
CA ALA A 45 -15.93 9.92 -0.96
C ALA A 45 -15.82 8.87 -2.08
N HIS A 46 -14.92 7.91 -1.89
CA HIS A 46 -14.69 6.78 -2.79
C HIS A 46 -15.44 5.51 -2.38
N GLN A 47 -16.27 5.56 -1.33
CA GLN A 47 -16.96 4.40 -0.74
C GLN A 47 -16.01 3.25 -0.36
N GLY A 48 -14.75 3.55 -0.05
CA GLY A 48 -13.72 2.56 0.20
C GLY A 48 -13.22 1.80 -1.04
N ASN A 49 -13.64 2.20 -2.25
CA ASN A 49 -13.13 1.59 -3.48
C ASN A 49 -11.72 2.12 -3.80
N PRO A 50 -10.77 1.27 -4.21
CA PRO A 50 -9.45 1.71 -4.60
C PRO A 50 -9.48 2.38 -5.96
N VAL A 51 -9.05 3.63 -5.94
CA VAL A 51 -8.95 4.48 -7.11
C VAL A 51 -7.51 4.46 -7.61
N ILE A 52 -7.28 3.92 -8.80
CA ILE A 52 -5.93 3.67 -9.35
C ILE A 52 -5.46 4.71 -10.36
N SER A 53 -6.27 5.73 -10.64
CA SER A 53 -5.87 6.96 -11.34
C SER A 53 -5.94 8.16 -10.41
N PHE A 54 -5.31 9.28 -10.74
CA PHE A 54 -5.54 10.52 -9.99
C PHE A 54 -6.94 11.07 -10.25
N THR A 55 -7.50 11.79 -9.27
CA THR A 55 -8.90 12.26 -9.25
C THR A 55 -9.04 13.74 -9.61
N ASP A 56 -7.92 14.46 -9.73
CA ASP A 56 -7.88 15.86 -10.12
C ASP A 56 -8.54 16.05 -11.50
N PRO A 57 -9.28 17.16 -11.72
CA PRO A 57 -9.99 17.38 -12.98
C PRO A 57 -9.13 17.27 -14.24
N ALA A 58 -7.85 17.63 -14.15
CA ALA A 58 -6.91 17.57 -15.27
C ALA A 58 -6.40 16.15 -15.59
N ASP A 59 -6.49 15.22 -14.62
CA ASP A 59 -6.02 13.84 -14.75
C ASP A 59 -7.13 12.86 -15.15
N ARG A 60 -8.37 13.33 -15.20
CA ARG A 60 -9.52 12.49 -15.54
C ARG A 60 -9.46 11.99 -16.98
N ILE A 61 -9.81 10.73 -17.13
CA ILE A 61 -9.94 10.09 -18.44
C ILE A 61 -11.09 10.76 -19.21
N PRO A 62 -10.86 11.26 -20.44
CA PRO A 62 -11.89 11.95 -21.21
C PRO A 62 -13.11 11.08 -21.48
N GLU A 63 -14.28 11.74 -21.51
CA GLU A 63 -15.53 11.09 -21.89
C GLU A 63 -15.41 10.47 -23.29
N GLY A 64 -15.92 9.24 -23.45
CA GLY A 64 -15.86 8.49 -24.71
C GLY A 64 -14.54 7.78 -24.99
N TYR A 65 -13.49 7.94 -24.16
CA TYR A 65 -12.24 7.19 -24.31
C TYR A 65 -12.42 5.67 -24.16
N THR A 66 -13.34 5.26 -23.28
CA THR A 66 -13.64 3.86 -23.02
C THR A 66 -15.10 3.67 -22.63
N THR A 67 -15.64 2.49 -22.89
CA THR A 67 -16.96 2.05 -22.41
C THR A 67 -16.85 1.20 -21.13
N ASN A 68 -15.65 1.09 -20.55
CA ASN A 68 -15.44 0.31 -19.34
C ASN A 68 -16.22 0.94 -18.16
N PRO A 69 -17.14 0.22 -17.50
CA PRO A 69 -17.91 0.75 -16.38
C PRO A 69 -17.03 1.15 -15.18
N ALA A 70 -15.81 0.61 -15.08
CA ALA A 70 -14.82 0.98 -14.07
C ALA A 70 -14.24 2.40 -14.24
N VAL A 71 -14.66 3.15 -15.27
CA VAL A 71 -14.15 4.50 -15.61
C VAL A 71 -15.30 5.51 -15.85
N HIS A 72 -16.48 5.25 -15.29
CA HIS A 72 -17.71 5.99 -15.62
C HIS A 72 -17.67 7.50 -15.29
N ASP A 73 -16.88 7.91 -14.30
CA ASP A 73 -16.71 9.28 -13.79
C ASP A 73 -15.38 9.92 -14.24
N GLY A 74 -14.68 9.29 -15.18
CA GLY A 74 -13.34 9.66 -15.63
C GLY A 74 -12.23 9.19 -14.68
N VAL A 75 -12.55 8.35 -13.70
CA VAL A 75 -11.62 7.82 -12.70
C VAL A 75 -11.60 6.30 -12.76
N MET A 76 -10.41 5.69 -12.71
CA MET A 76 -10.27 4.23 -12.83
C MET A 76 -10.30 3.54 -11.47
N TYR A 77 -11.24 2.62 -11.28
CA TYR A 77 -11.37 1.81 -10.07
C TYR A 77 -10.80 0.39 -10.26
N TYR A 78 -10.22 -0.16 -9.19
CA TYR A 78 -9.71 -1.53 -9.15
C TYR A 78 -10.51 -2.39 -8.18
N PHE A 79 -11.26 -3.36 -8.72
CA PHE A 79 -12.21 -4.16 -7.93
C PHE A 79 -11.63 -5.44 -7.32
N SER A 80 -10.47 -5.91 -7.78
CA SER A 80 -9.91 -7.22 -7.42
C SER A 80 -8.72 -7.13 -6.47
N HIS A 81 -8.89 -6.48 -5.32
CA HIS A 81 -7.83 -6.36 -4.33
C HIS A 81 -8.18 -7.11 -3.03
N PRO A 82 -7.18 -7.66 -2.32
CA PRO A 82 -7.43 -8.24 -1.01
C PRO A 82 -7.88 -7.15 -0.02
N PRO A 83 -8.82 -7.49 0.90
CA PRO A 83 -9.21 -6.58 1.96
C PRO A 83 -7.99 -6.25 2.84
N LEU A 84 -7.97 -5.05 3.44
CA LEU A 84 -6.91 -4.54 4.32
C LEU A 84 -5.59 -4.16 3.64
N ALA A 85 -5.41 -4.47 2.36
CA ALA A 85 -4.19 -4.12 1.62
C ALA A 85 -3.96 -2.60 1.53
N TYR A 86 -5.05 -1.83 1.49
CA TYR A 86 -5.02 -0.37 1.43
C TYR A 86 -5.62 0.26 2.70
N ASP A 87 -6.61 -0.39 3.32
CA ASP A 87 -7.32 0.14 4.49
C ASP A 87 -6.40 0.33 5.70
N LEU A 88 -5.53 -0.65 5.99
CA LEU A 88 -4.59 -0.57 7.11
C LEU A 88 -3.52 0.51 6.92
N PRO A 89 -2.79 0.56 5.79
CA PRO A 89 -1.84 1.64 5.58
C PRO A 89 -2.54 3.01 5.54
N TYR A 90 -3.75 3.11 4.98
CA TYR A 90 -4.54 4.35 5.03
C TYR A 90 -4.84 4.78 6.47
N ALA A 91 -5.38 3.87 7.30
CA ALA A 91 -5.66 4.14 8.70
C ALA A 91 -4.40 4.58 9.46
N MET A 92 -3.24 3.95 9.19
CA MET A 92 -1.96 4.35 9.74
C MET A 92 -1.58 5.79 9.32
N PHE A 93 -1.61 6.12 8.03
CA PHE A 93 -1.27 7.46 7.55
C PHE A 93 -2.21 8.53 8.12
N LYS A 94 -3.51 8.24 8.21
CA LYS A 94 -4.48 9.13 8.87
C LYS A 94 -4.21 9.30 10.36
N ALA A 95 -3.91 8.22 11.08
CA ALA A 95 -3.61 8.27 12.52
C ALA A 95 -2.34 9.07 12.82
N VAL A 96 -1.31 8.95 11.96
CA VAL A 96 -0.06 9.72 12.07
C VAL A 96 -0.22 11.17 11.58
N GLY A 97 -1.26 11.46 10.79
CA GLY A 97 -1.51 12.79 10.25
C GLY A 97 -0.56 13.18 9.11
N ARG A 98 0.09 12.21 8.46
CA ARG A 98 1.06 12.45 7.37
C ARG A 98 0.49 11.95 6.02
N PRO A 99 0.70 12.68 4.92
CA PRO A 99 0.35 12.17 3.58
C PRO A 99 1.06 10.85 3.27
N PRO A 100 0.43 9.94 2.51
CA PRO A 100 1.06 8.71 2.07
C PRO A 100 2.31 8.95 1.23
N ASP A 101 3.39 8.27 1.58
CA ASP A 101 4.65 8.28 0.83
C ASP A 101 5.32 6.90 0.83
N ALA A 102 6.31 6.72 -0.05
CA ALA A 102 6.99 5.43 -0.21
C ALA A 102 7.69 4.98 1.06
N LEU A 103 8.33 5.91 1.79
CA LEU A 103 9.03 5.59 3.03
C LEU A 103 8.08 5.08 4.11
N GLY A 104 6.95 5.76 4.32
CA GLY A 104 5.94 5.36 5.28
C GLY A 104 5.37 3.98 4.96
N LEU A 105 5.11 3.68 3.69
CA LEU A 105 4.62 2.36 3.27
C LEU A 105 5.70 1.27 3.46
N GLN A 106 6.97 1.58 3.21
CA GLN A 106 8.09 0.66 3.48
C GLN A 106 8.24 0.36 4.97
N VAL A 107 8.14 1.38 5.83
CA VAL A 107 8.17 1.22 7.30
C VAL A 107 6.97 0.40 7.79
N PHE A 108 5.78 0.69 7.26
CA PHE A 108 4.57 -0.09 7.54
C PHE A 108 4.77 -1.57 7.16
N ASN A 109 5.36 -1.84 5.99
CA ASN A 109 5.67 -3.20 5.58
C ASN A 109 6.71 -3.86 6.51
N LEU A 110 7.75 -3.15 6.96
CA LEU A 110 8.73 -3.69 7.92
C LEU A 110 8.08 -4.15 9.23
N PHE A 111 7.06 -3.44 9.70
CA PHE A 111 6.26 -3.88 10.85
C PHE A 111 5.57 -5.22 10.60
N PHE A 112 4.95 -5.43 9.43
CA PHE A 112 4.36 -6.73 9.09
C PHE A 112 5.40 -7.84 8.89
N HIS A 113 6.61 -7.50 8.39
CA HIS A 113 7.71 -8.47 8.36
C HIS A 113 8.14 -8.89 9.77
N PHE A 114 8.11 -7.97 10.74
CA PHE A 114 8.38 -8.30 12.14
C PHE A 114 7.32 -9.27 12.69
N ILE A 115 6.03 -8.97 12.50
CA ILE A 115 4.94 -9.85 12.92
C ILE A 115 5.10 -11.23 12.26
N ALA A 116 5.35 -11.28 10.95
CA ALA A 116 5.56 -12.54 10.24
C ALA A 116 6.73 -13.35 10.81
N ALA A 117 7.83 -12.70 11.17
CA ALA A 117 8.97 -13.36 11.82
C ALA A 117 8.62 -13.92 13.21
N LEU A 118 7.76 -13.23 13.98
CA LEU A 118 7.25 -13.74 15.26
C LEU A 118 6.32 -14.93 15.05
N CYS A 119 5.37 -14.85 14.11
CA CYS A 119 4.49 -15.97 13.77
C CYS A 119 5.30 -17.20 13.34
N LEU A 120 6.34 -17.02 12.53
CA LEU A 120 7.22 -18.10 12.12
C LEU A 120 7.97 -18.72 13.30
N LEU A 121 8.47 -17.91 14.25
CA LEU A 121 9.11 -18.41 15.46
C LEU A 121 8.16 -19.32 16.24
N LEU A 122 6.94 -18.85 16.49
CA LEU A 122 5.93 -19.58 17.27
C LEU A 122 5.53 -20.88 16.54
N ALA A 123 5.32 -20.82 15.23
CA ALA A 123 5.01 -22.00 14.43
C ALA A 123 6.13 -23.05 14.47
N LEU A 124 7.39 -22.63 14.45
CA LEU A 124 8.53 -23.54 14.55
C LEU A 124 8.66 -24.18 15.94
N GLN A 125 8.35 -23.42 17.01
CA GLN A 125 8.33 -23.96 18.37
C GLN A 125 7.26 -25.03 18.56
N GLU A 126 6.11 -24.88 17.89
CA GLU A 126 5.04 -25.87 17.91
C GLU A 126 5.36 -27.09 17.04
N ALA A 127 5.95 -26.88 15.86
CA ALA A 127 6.21 -27.94 14.90
C ALA A 127 7.38 -28.86 15.28
N VAL A 128 8.31 -28.39 16.11
CA VAL A 128 9.44 -29.17 16.60
C VAL A 128 9.17 -29.54 18.06
N PRO A 129 8.68 -30.75 18.36
CA PRO A 129 8.54 -31.19 19.74
C PRO A 129 9.92 -31.17 20.41
N GLY A 130 10.00 -30.53 21.57
CA GLY A 130 11.18 -30.52 22.43
C GLY A 130 11.51 -31.88 23.03
#